data_AF-A0A813HNS9-F1
#
_entry.id   AF-A0A813HNS9-F1
#
_cell.length_a   1.000
_cell.length_b   1.000
_cell.length_c   1.000
_cell.angle_alpha   90.00
_cell.angle_beta   90.00
_cell.angle_gamma   90.00
#
_symmetry.space_group_name_H-M   'P 1'
#
loop_
_entity.id
_entity.type
_entity.pdbx_description
1 polymer ?
#
loop_
_entity_poly.entity_id
_entity_poly.type
_entity_poly.pdbx_seq_one_letter_code
_entity_poly.pdbx_strand_id
1 'polypeptide(L)'
;MRVPMVLKHPITGHLALYGMNSSTCAVLPKGTPISEDVMDGFELEAKEDPSVAREWRSLLPLVTSERFTVKWTWQPGDLVVWDNRCTMHCATGFDLQNHAREMWRTTLAFDLEEN
;
A
#
# COMPACT_ATOMS: atom_id res chain seq x y z
N MET A 1 -1.24 3.87 -14.47
CA MET A 1 0.21 3.52 -14.46
C MET A 1 0.38 2.05 -14.02
N ARG A 2 1.28 1.27 -14.66
CA ARG A 2 1.58 -0.11 -14.24
C ARG A 2 2.85 -0.17 -13.40
N VAL A 3 2.81 -0.91 -12.30
CA VAL A 3 3.94 -1.12 -11.40
C VAL A 3 4.14 -2.62 -11.12
N PRO A 4 5.36 -3.08 -10.84
CA PRO A 4 5.59 -4.43 -10.34
C PRO A 4 4.91 -4.63 -8.98
N MET A 5 4.33 -5.82 -8.80
CA MET A 5 3.77 -6.26 -7.51
C MET A 5 4.84 -6.47 -6.44
N VAL A 6 6.07 -6.77 -6.87
CA VAL A 6 7.25 -6.95 -6.02
C VAL A 6 8.31 -5.93 -6.43
N LEU A 7 8.72 -5.07 -5.52
CA LEU A 7 9.78 -4.09 -5.70
C LEU A 7 11.03 -4.51 -4.93
N LYS A 8 12.21 -4.14 -5.44
CA LYS A 8 13.47 -4.31 -4.73
C LYS A 8 13.79 -3.01 -3.99
N HIS A 9 13.96 -3.08 -2.68
CA HIS A 9 14.30 -1.93 -1.86
C HIS A 9 15.66 -1.35 -2.28
N PRO A 10 15.77 -0.04 -2.55
CA PRO A 10 16.97 0.56 -3.16
C PRO A 10 18.24 0.43 -2.31
N ILE A 11 18.12 0.52 -0.99
CA ILE A 11 19.27 0.50 -0.06
C ILE A 11 19.57 -0.95 0.39
N THR A 12 18.59 -1.63 0.99
CA THR A 12 18.77 -2.98 1.56
C THR A 12 18.75 -4.11 0.52
N GLY A 13 18.22 -3.87 -0.68
CA GLY A 13 18.05 -4.91 -1.71
C GLY A 13 16.95 -5.94 -1.41
N HIS A 14 16.25 -5.84 -0.28
CA HIS A 14 15.15 -6.75 0.06
C HIS A 14 13.96 -6.59 -0.86
N LEU A 15 13.25 -7.69 -1.11
CA LEU A 15 12.01 -7.68 -1.88
C LEU A 15 10.85 -7.27 -0.99
N ALA A 16 9.98 -6.40 -1.50
CA ALA A 16 8.80 -5.92 -0.82
C ALA A 16 7.57 -6.00 -1.73
N LEU A 17 6.43 -6.35 -1.14
CA LEU A 17 5.14 -6.28 -1.82
C LEU A 17 4.70 -4.81 -1.96
N TYR A 18 4.22 -4.43 -3.15
CA TYR A 18 3.79 -3.07 -3.45
C TYR A 18 2.42 -3.04 -4.13
N GLY A 19 1.65 -1.99 -3.87
CA GLY A 19 0.33 -1.78 -4.48
C GLY A 19 -0.84 -2.36 -3.67
N MET A 20 -0.68 -2.61 -2.37
CA MET A 20 -1.78 -3.10 -1.52
C MET A 20 -2.59 -1.93 -0.96
N ASN A 21 -3.34 -1.30 -1.86
CA ASN A 21 -4.22 -0.17 -1.56
C ASN A 21 -5.46 -0.21 -2.48
N SER A 22 -6.39 0.72 -2.25
CA SER A 22 -7.66 0.80 -3.01
C SER A 22 -7.52 1.29 -4.44
N SER A 23 -6.32 1.67 -4.90
CA SER A 23 -6.08 2.14 -6.28
C SER A 23 -5.59 1.04 -7.23
N THR A 24 -5.37 -0.17 -6.72
CA THR A 24 -4.99 -1.31 -7.57
C THR A 24 -6.22 -1.91 -8.23
N CYS A 25 -6.35 -1.71 -9.55
CA CYS A 25 -7.51 -2.19 -10.32
C CYS A 25 -7.30 -3.56 -10.97
N ALA A 26 -6.05 -4.01 -11.18
CA ALA A 26 -5.76 -5.31 -11.79
C ALA A 26 -4.36 -5.83 -11.42
N VAL A 27 -4.21 -7.16 -11.33
CA VAL A 27 -2.92 -7.86 -11.19
C VAL A 27 -2.75 -8.83 -12.35
N LEU A 28 -1.87 -8.46 -13.28
CA LEU A 28 -1.73 -9.17 -14.56
C LEU A 28 -0.26 -9.56 -14.80
N PRO A 29 -0.02 -10.65 -15.56
CA PRO A 29 1.32 -10.96 -16.04
C PRO A 29 1.99 -9.76 -16.72
N LYS A 30 3.32 -9.69 -16.57
CA LYS A 30 4.11 -8.64 -17.20
C LYS A 30 3.91 -8.69 -18.72
N GLY A 31 3.58 -7.54 -19.32
CA GLY A 31 3.38 -7.43 -20.76
C GLY A 31 1.97 -7.75 -21.25
N THR A 32 1.04 -8.18 -20.40
CA THR A 32 -0.37 -8.35 -20.79
C THR A 32 -0.91 -7.05 -21.39
N PRO A 33 -1.43 -7.05 -22.64
CA PRO A 33 -2.03 -5.87 -23.23
C PRO A 33 -3.36 -5.54 -22.54
N ILE A 34 -3.68 -4.26 -22.45
CA ILE A 34 -4.93 -3.75 -21.90
C ILE A 34 -5.50 -2.80 -22.95
N SER A 35 -6.74 -3.03 -23.40
CA SER A 35 -7.40 -2.12 -24.32
C SER A 35 -7.81 -0.82 -23.62
N GLU A 36 -8.03 0.23 -24.39
CA GLU A 36 -8.48 1.53 -23.88
C GLU A 36 -9.80 1.40 -23.11
N ASP A 37 -10.80 0.69 -23.65
CA ASP A 37 -12.08 0.44 -22.96
C ASP A 37 -11.93 -0.20 -21.58
N VAL A 38 -10.95 -1.10 -21.41
CA VAL A 38 -10.69 -1.75 -20.12
C VAL A 38 -10.00 -0.78 -19.16
N MET A 39 -9.08 0.04 -19.68
CA MET A 39 -8.42 1.07 -18.89
C MET A 39 -9.43 2.12 -18.39
N ASP A 40 -10.34 2.57 -19.26
CA ASP A 40 -11.40 3.51 -18.91
C ASP A 40 -12.31 2.93 -17.82
N GLY A 41 -12.63 1.64 -17.91
CA GLY A 41 -13.35 0.94 -16.84
C GLY A 41 -12.64 1.04 -15.49
N PHE A 42 -11.31 0.92 -15.47
CA PHE A 42 -10.53 1.04 -14.23
C PHE A 42 -10.45 2.47 -13.72
N GLU A 43 -10.20 3.45 -14.59
CA GLU A 43 -9.92 4.83 -14.20
C GLU A 43 -11.18 5.67 -13.96
N LEU A 44 -12.23 5.48 -14.76
CA LEU A 44 -13.42 6.31 -14.75
C LEU A 44 -14.57 5.68 -13.96
N GLU A 45 -14.65 4.35 -13.94
CA GLU A 45 -15.74 3.62 -13.30
C GLU A 45 -15.32 2.88 -12.04
N ALA A 46 -14.04 2.96 -11.65
CA ALA A 46 -13.45 2.21 -10.54
C ALA A 46 -13.75 0.70 -10.62
N LYS A 47 -13.84 0.14 -11.85
CA LYS A 47 -13.97 -1.30 -12.04
C LYS A 47 -12.69 -1.97 -11.56
N GLU A 48 -12.86 -3.09 -10.89
CA GLU A 48 -11.76 -3.91 -10.42
C GLU A 48 -11.79 -5.25 -11.16
N ASP A 49 -10.66 -5.65 -11.72
CA ASP A 49 -10.50 -6.96 -12.32
C ASP A 49 -10.49 -8.06 -11.22
N PRO A 50 -11.13 -9.22 -11.45
CA PRO A 50 -11.15 -10.32 -10.47
C PRO A 50 -9.76 -10.80 -10.00
N SER A 51 -8.69 -10.52 -10.76
CA SER A 51 -7.31 -10.77 -10.36
C SER A 51 -6.92 -10.07 -9.05
N VAL A 52 -7.48 -8.90 -8.74
CA VAL A 52 -7.18 -8.22 -7.47
C VAL A 52 -7.67 -9.06 -6.29
N ALA A 53 -8.87 -9.61 -6.37
CA ALA A 53 -9.36 -10.52 -5.34
C ALA A 53 -8.51 -11.80 -5.25
N ARG A 54 -8.20 -12.42 -6.40
CA ARG A 54 -7.60 -13.75 -6.49
C ARG A 54 -6.10 -13.77 -6.18
N GLU A 55 -5.33 -12.84 -6.75
CA GLU A 55 -3.87 -12.83 -6.65
C GLU A 55 -3.36 -11.91 -5.55
N TRP A 56 -4.13 -10.85 -5.24
CA TRP A 56 -3.66 -9.80 -4.33
C TRP A 56 -4.29 -9.86 -2.96
N ARG A 57 -5.62 -9.74 -2.88
CA ARG A 57 -6.34 -9.74 -1.60
C ARG A 57 -6.33 -11.11 -0.93
N SER A 58 -6.11 -12.20 -1.67
CA SER A 58 -5.87 -13.54 -1.10
C SER A 58 -4.63 -13.62 -0.20
N LEU A 59 -3.66 -12.71 -0.37
CA LEU A 59 -2.46 -12.64 0.47
C LEU A 59 -2.71 -11.92 1.81
N LEU A 60 -3.78 -11.12 1.92
CA LEU A 60 -4.07 -10.29 3.11
C LEU A 60 -3.99 -11.06 4.42
N PRO A 61 -4.60 -12.26 4.58
CA PRO A 61 -4.54 -12.99 5.85
C PRO A 61 -3.12 -13.30 6.31
N LEU A 62 -2.20 -13.57 5.37
CA LEU A 62 -0.81 -13.85 5.68
C LEU A 62 -0.05 -12.55 6.00
N VAL A 63 -0.12 -11.55 5.12
CA VAL A 63 0.70 -10.33 5.23
C VAL A 63 0.24 -9.39 6.34
N THR A 64 -0.98 -9.57 6.86
CA THR A 64 -1.52 -8.85 8.02
C THR A 64 -1.56 -9.70 9.29
N SER A 65 -0.96 -10.89 9.28
CA SER A 65 -0.83 -11.72 10.48
C SER A 65 0.02 -11.03 11.56
N GLU A 66 -0.10 -11.50 12.81
CA GLU A 66 0.61 -10.92 13.96
C GLU A 66 2.14 -10.90 13.78
N ARG A 67 2.70 -11.87 13.05
CA ARG A 67 4.14 -11.93 12.75
C ARG A 67 4.63 -10.72 11.94
N PHE A 68 3.77 -10.09 11.15
CA PHE A 68 4.12 -8.95 10.30
C PHE A 68 3.46 -7.65 10.76
N THR A 69 2.83 -7.64 11.94
CA THR A 69 2.04 -6.51 12.42
C THR A 69 2.57 -5.96 13.73
N VAL A 70 2.82 -4.65 13.74
CA VAL A 70 3.03 -3.87 14.98
C VAL A 70 1.77 -3.04 15.23
N LYS A 71 1.20 -3.14 16.45
CA LYS A 71 0.11 -2.27 16.90
C LYS A 71 0.67 -1.18 17.79
N TRP A 72 0.34 0.08 17.50
CA TRP A 72 0.79 1.24 18.26
C TRP A 72 -0.37 1.90 18.99
N THR A 73 -0.24 2.08 20.30
CA THR A 73 -1.17 2.86 21.11
C THR A 73 -0.56 4.23 21.38
N TRP A 74 -1.04 5.23 20.64
CA TRP A 74 -0.52 6.61 20.69
C TRP A 74 -0.63 7.23 22.08
N GLN A 75 0.42 7.94 22.47
CA GLN A 75 0.44 8.91 23.56
C GLN A 75 0.92 10.29 23.05
N PRO A 76 0.53 11.39 23.72
CA PRO A 76 1.05 12.71 23.37
C PRO A 76 2.59 12.74 23.38
N GLY A 77 3.18 13.20 22.27
CA GLY A 77 4.62 13.27 22.08
C GLY A 77 5.23 12.06 21.35
N ASP A 78 4.47 11.00 21.10
CA ASP A 78 4.93 9.88 20.29
C ASP A 78 5.22 10.31 18.84
N LEU A 79 6.29 9.75 18.29
CA LEU A 79 6.64 9.85 16.89
C LEU A 79 6.87 8.45 16.32
N VAL A 80 6.15 8.11 15.27
CA VAL A 80 6.38 6.88 14.51
C VAL A 80 6.95 7.26 13.15
N VAL A 81 8.10 6.66 12.83
CA VAL A 81 8.75 6.74 11.52
C VAL A 81 8.76 5.34 10.92
N TRP A 82 8.36 5.21 9.67
CA TRP A 82 8.36 3.93 8.96
C TRP A 82 8.89 4.09 7.54
N ASP A 83 9.40 2.98 6.98
CA ASP A 83 9.80 2.92 5.58
C ASP A 83 8.60 2.55 4.70
N ASN A 84 8.04 3.55 4.02
CA ASN A 84 6.85 3.40 3.19
C ASN A 84 7.05 2.50 1.95
N ARG A 85 8.27 2.05 1.65
CA ARG A 85 8.56 1.13 0.54
C ARG A 85 8.33 -0.33 0.89
N CYS A 86 8.43 -0.68 2.16
CA CYS A 86 8.33 -2.06 2.62
C CYS A 86 7.33 -2.28 3.77
N THR A 87 6.59 -1.25 4.17
CA THR A 87 5.54 -1.37 5.19
C THR A 87 4.18 -0.96 4.66
N MET A 88 3.14 -1.62 5.15
CA MET A 88 1.75 -1.17 5.02
C MET A 88 1.29 -0.65 6.38
N HIS A 89 0.35 0.30 6.39
CA HIS A 89 -0.23 0.80 7.62
C HIS A 89 -1.74 0.97 7.48
N CYS A 90 -2.45 0.84 8.60
CA CYS A 90 -3.88 1.06 8.70
C CYS A 90 -4.17 1.86 9.96
N ALA A 91 -4.93 2.95 9.82
CA ALA A 91 -5.50 3.62 10.98
C ALA A 91 -6.59 2.72 11.58
N THR A 92 -6.58 2.56 12.90
CA THR A 92 -7.68 1.90 13.62
C THR A 92 -8.72 2.95 14.03
N GLY A 93 -9.98 2.53 14.12
CA GLY A 93 -11.04 3.36 14.66
C GLY A 93 -10.75 3.78 16.11
N PHE A 94 -11.27 4.95 16.50
CA PHE A 94 -11.30 5.43 17.87
C PHE A 94 -12.65 6.10 18.13
N ASP A 95 -12.97 6.35 19.39
CA ASP A 95 -14.22 7.04 19.76
C ASP A 95 -14.15 8.52 19.39
N LEU A 96 -14.61 8.80 18.18
CA LEU A 96 -14.70 10.13 17.58
C LEU A 96 -15.74 11.04 18.24
N GLN A 97 -16.69 10.48 19.01
CA GLN A 97 -17.74 11.28 19.65
C GLN A 97 -17.23 11.96 20.92
N ASN A 98 -16.41 11.23 21.69
CA ASN A 98 -15.93 11.71 23.00
C ASN A 98 -14.47 12.19 22.96
N HIS A 99 -13.73 11.93 21.89
CA HIS A 99 -12.31 12.30 21.79
C HIS A 99 -11.98 13.00 20.48
N ALA A 100 -11.11 14.01 20.58
CA ALA A 100 -10.46 14.64 19.44
C ALA A 100 -9.02 14.14 19.32
N ARG A 101 -8.53 14.00 18.09
CA ARG A 101 -7.14 13.62 17.82
C ARG A 101 -6.58 14.50 16.70
N GLU A 102 -5.50 15.19 17.00
CA GLU A 102 -4.70 15.95 16.03
C GLU A 102 -3.39 15.19 15.77
N MET A 103 -3.03 15.03 14.50
CA MET A 103 -1.77 14.40 14.12
C MET A 103 -1.12 15.19 12.99
N TRP A 104 0.20 15.28 13.05
CA TRP A 104 1.01 15.94 12.04
C TRP A 104 1.74 14.86 11.24
N ARG A 105 1.75 14.97 9.92
CA ARG A 105 2.44 14.02 9.04
C ARG A 105 3.30 14.78 8.05
N THR A 106 4.55 14.34 7.91
CA THR A 106 5.41 14.69 6.79
C THR A 106 5.80 13.42 6.04
N THR A 107 6.00 13.53 4.73
CA THR A 107 6.47 12.44 3.88
C THR A 107 7.76 12.89 3.24
N LEU A 108 8.82 12.08 3.41
CA LEU A 108 10.10 12.35 2.79
C LEU A 108 10.13 11.66 1.42
N ALA A 109 10.29 12.46 0.37
CA ALA A 109 10.70 11.94 -0.94
C ALA A 109 12.21 11.68 -0.87
N PHE A 110 12.63 10.51 -1.33
CA PHE A 110 14.04 10.17 -1.42
C PHE A 110 14.30 9.73 -2.85
N ASP A 111 14.94 10.62 -3.59
CA ASP A 111 15.51 10.32 -4.88
C ASP A 111 16.91 9.77 -4.65
N LEU A 112 17.20 8.59 -5.20
CA LEU A 112 18.57 8.18 -5.38
C LEU A 112 19.14 9.06 -6.48
N GLU A 113 20.06 9.96 -6.15
CA GLU A 113 20.92 10.54 -7.19
C GLU A 113 21.64 9.37 -7.87
N GLU A 114 21.43 9.21 -9.17
CA GLU A 114 22.25 8.34 -10.01
C GLU A 114 23.67 8.93 -10.02
N ASN A 115 24.60 8.26 -9.33
CA ASN A 115 26.04 8.43 -9.61
C ASN A 115 26.44 7.51 -10.76
#